data_AF-A0A7S1JNN9-F1
#
_entry.id   AF-A0A7S1JNN9-F1
#
_cell.length_a   1.000
_cell.length_b   1.000
_cell.length_c   1.000
_cell.angle_alpha   90.00
_cell.angle_beta   90.00
_cell.angle_gamma   90.00
#
_symmetry.space_group_name_H-M   'P 1'
#
loop_
_entity.id
_entity.type
_entity.pdbx_description
1 polymer ?
#
loop_
_entity_poly.entity_id
_entity_poly.type
_entity_poly.pdbx_seq_one_letter_code
_entity_poly.pdbx_strand_id
1 'polypeptide(L)'
;ESPQDSTSSTSTPTSTTSSIFPFASSAKERLIIFCKYPRPGFSKTRLAPALGPGGAALAHKEMAEDTFRLGRAFQLDRRKASSSSSDGVPDVEIFLVGESKIKFRRWLKRALIDPSVSAAAAAGAGGLSSLTFL
;
A
#
# COMPACT_ATOMS: atom_id res chain seq x y z
N GLU A 1 -32.36 -56.33 -14.98
CA GLU A 1 -31.79 -55.98 -16.29
C GLU A 1 -32.56 -54.76 -16.79
N SER A 2 -32.02 -53.57 -16.99
CA SER A 2 -30.72 -52.95 -16.72
C SER A 2 -30.98 -51.42 -16.63
N PRO A 3 -30.02 -50.62 -16.15
CA PRO A 3 -30.22 -49.30 -15.55
C PRO A 3 -30.27 -48.17 -16.60
N GLN A 4 -30.87 -47.03 -16.22
CA GLN A 4 -30.65 -45.76 -16.91
C GLN A 4 -29.98 -44.79 -15.92
N ASP A 5 -28.68 -44.63 -16.17
CA ASP A 5 -27.78 -43.64 -15.61
C ASP A 5 -28.15 -42.22 -16.06
N SER A 6 -27.54 -41.24 -15.37
CA SER A 6 -27.33 -39.84 -15.80
C SER A 6 -28.49 -38.88 -15.46
N THR A 7 -28.30 -37.72 -14.84
CA THR A 7 -27.13 -36.84 -14.75
C THR A 7 -27.09 -36.11 -13.40
N SER A 8 -26.00 -36.26 -12.67
CA SER A 8 -25.57 -35.37 -11.58
C SER A 8 -25.45 -33.95 -12.11
N SER A 9 -26.37 -33.07 -11.71
CA SER A 9 -26.24 -31.63 -11.94
C SER A 9 -25.16 -31.08 -11.01
N THR A 10 -23.92 -31.14 -11.48
CA THR A 10 -22.78 -30.41 -10.92
C THR A 10 -23.07 -28.93 -11.04
N SER A 11 -23.67 -28.34 -10.00
CA SER A 11 -23.74 -26.88 -9.85
C SER A 11 -22.33 -26.39 -9.61
N THR A 12 -21.72 -25.83 -10.66
CA THR A 12 -20.52 -25.02 -10.58
C THR A 12 -20.69 -23.97 -9.48
N PRO A 13 -19.82 -23.90 -8.45
CA PRO A 13 -19.70 -22.68 -7.68
C PRO A 13 -19.05 -21.65 -8.60
N THR A 14 -19.87 -20.77 -9.19
CA THR A 14 -19.40 -19.56 -9.85
C THR A 14 -18.65 -18.73 -8.80
N SER A 15 -17.32 -18.79 -8.83
CA SER A 15 -16.45 -17.87 -8.09
C SER A 15 -16.56 -16.48 -8.71
N THR A 16 -17.70 -15.83 -8.46
CA THR A 16 -17.82 -14.39 -8.58
C THR A 16 -17.07 -13.81 -7.39
N THR A 17 -15.78 -13.56 -7.55
CA THR A 17 -15.03 -12.64 -6.68
C THR A 17 -15.61 -11.25 -6.92
N SER A 18 -16.79 -11.02 -6.38
CA SER A 18 -17.34 -9.69 -6.19
C SER A 18 -16.41 -9.00 -5.21
N SER A 19 -15.64 -8.06 -5.73
CA SER A 19 -14.98 -7.04 -4.92
C SER A 19 -15.90 -6.64 -3.77
N ILE A 20 -15.50 -6.91 -2.52
CA ILE A 20 -16.25 -6.56 -1.30
C ILE A 20 -16.48 -5.03 -1.21
N PHE A 21 -15.78 -4.26 -2.04
CA PHE A 21 -15.93 -2.82 -2.15
C PHE A 21 -16.45 -2.46 -3.55
N PRO A 22 -17.76 -2.22 -3.72
CA PRO A 22 -18.34 -1.79 -4.97
C PRO A 22 -18.15 -0.29 -5.08
N PHE A 23 -17.00 0.15 -5.55
CA PHE A 23 -16.85 1.54 -5.93
C PHE A 23 -16.12 1.62 -7.26
N ALA A 24 -16.91 1.49 -8.33
CA ALA A 24 -16.51 1.99 -9.63
C ALA A 24 -16.46 3.53 -9.52
N SER A 25 -15.33 4.04 -9.06
CA SER A 25 -15.10 5.48 -8.96
C SER A 25 -14.72 5.99 -10.34
N SER A 26 -15.64 6.68 -11.01
CA SER A 26 -15.31 7.60 -12.11
C SER A 26 -14.57 8.84 -11.60
N ALA A 27 -14.31 8.97 -10.30
CA ALA A 27 -13.52 10.04 -9.72
C ALA A 27 -12.05 9.62 -9.58
N LYS A 28 -11.16 10.58 -9.85
CA LYS A 28 -9.70 10.48 -9.70
C LYS A 28 -9.30 9.69 -8.45
N GLU A 29 -8.75 8.50 -8.64
CA GLU A 29 -8.30 7.65 -7.53
C GLU A 29 -7.20 8.37 -6.74
N ARG A 30 -7.39 8.48 -5.42
CA ARG A 30 -6.43 9.11 -4.52
C ARG A 30 -6.09 8.14 -3.40
N LEU A 31 -4.79 7.90 -3.20
CA LEU A 31 -4.30 7.08 -2.10
C LEU A 31 -3.77 8.01 -1.00
N ILE A 32 -4.42 7.98 0.15
CA ILE A 32 -4.00 8.76 1.32
C ILE A 32 -3.40 7.80 2.36
N ILE A 33 -2.14 8.02 2.73
CA ILE A 33 -1.43 7.20 3.72
C ILE A 33 -1.18 8.04 4.98
N PHE A 34 -1.83 7.65 6.08
CA PHE A 34 -1.55 8.21 7.40
C PHE A 34 -0.53 7.37 8.13
N CYS A 35 0.56 7.98 8.61
CA CYS A 35 1.57 7.29 9.38
C CYS A 35 2.05 8.11 10.59
N LYS A 36 2.02 7.48 11.76
CA LYS A 36 2.66 8.00 12.97
C LYS A 36 4.16 7.67 12.99
N TYR A 37 4.96 8.51 13.61
CA TYR A 37 6.39 8.23 13.81
C TYR A 37 6.62 7.00 14.71
N PRO A 38 7.50 6.05 14.33
CA PRO A 38 7.82 4.87 15.11
C PRO A 38 8.67 5.20 16.34
N ARG A 39 8.04 5.68 17.41
CA ARG A 39 8.69 5.87 18.71
C ARG A 39 8.56 4.59 19.57
N PRO A 40 9.67 4.05 20.13
CA PRO A 40 9.63 2.91 21.05
C PRO A 40 8.69 3.15 22.22
N GLY A 41 7.86 2.17 22.54
CA GLY A 41 6.86 2.24 23.63
C GLY A 41 5.59 3.03 23.29
N PHE A 42 5.55 3.74 22.16
CA PHE A 42 4.38 4.51 21.69
C PHE A 42 3.80 3.99 20.38
N SER A 43 4.48 3.02 19.75
CA SER A 43 4.11 2.41 18.47
C SER A 43 3.80 0.95 18.70
N LYS A 44 2.69 0.49 18.09
CA LYS A 44 2.24 -0.91 18.16
C LYS A 44 2.34 -1.48 19.59
N THR A 45 1.75 -0.77 20.56
CA THR A 45 1.87 -1.07 22.01
C THR A 45 1.36 -2.46 22.39
N ARG A 46 0.42 -3.03 21.62
CA ARG A 46 -0.03 -4.42 21.77
C ARG A 46 1.03 -5.46 21.33
N LEU A 47 2.00 -5.07 20.51
CA LEU A 47 3.14 -5.93 20.11
C LEU A 47 4.34 -5.78 21.05
N ALA A 48 4.39 -4.73 21.88
CA ALA A 48 5.50 -4.50 22.80
C ALA A 48 5.71 -5.62 23.84
N PRO A 49 4.67 -6.30 24.38
CA PRO A 49 4.89 -7.44 25.28
C PRO A 49 5.63 -8.61 24.65
N ALA A 50 5.52 -8.81 23.34
CA ALA A 50 6.14 -9.93 22.64
C ALA A 50 7.52 -9.57 22.03
N LEU A 51 7.68 -8.35 21.50
CA LEU A 51 8.88 -7.92 20.76
C LEU A 51 9.73 -6.89 21.51
N GLY A 52 9.28 -6.47 22.69
CA GLY A 52 9.81 -5.30 23.39
C GLY A 52 9.41 -3.97 22.72
N PRO A 53 9.57 -2.83 23.43
CA PRO A 53 9.24 -1.51 22.92
C PRO A 53 10.00 -1.13 21.64
N GLY A 54 11.27 -1.56 21.54
CA GLY A 54 12.12 -1.33 20.38
C GLY A 54 11.72 -2.17 19.17
N GLY A 55 11.47 -3.47 19.38
CA GLY A 55 11.03 -4.38 18.31
C GLY A 55 9.66 -3.98 17.74
N ALA A 56 8.72 -3.55 18.58
CA ALA A 56 7.44 -3.03 18.12
C ALA A 56 7.57 -1.76 17.26
N ALA A 57 8.50 -0.87 17.59
CA ALA A 57 8.78 0.32 16.78
C ALA A 57 9.51 -0.02 15.47
N LEU A 58 10.40 -1.02 15.47
CA LEU A 58 11.07 -1.51 14.27
C LEU A 58 10.06 -2.15 13.30
N ALA A 59 9.18 -3.02 13.79
CA ALA A 59 8.13 -3.62 12.97
C ALA A 59 7.18 -2.55 12.38
N HIS A 60 6.81 -1.53 13.16
CA HIS A 60 6.04 -0.39 12.64
C HIS A 60 6.78 0.33 11.52
N LYS A 61 8.10 0.54 11.70
CA LYS A 61 8.96 1.19 10.72
C LYS A 61 8.97 0.39 9.40
N GLU A 62 9.21 -0.91 9.45
CA GLU A 62 9.27 -1.79 8.27
C GLU A 62 7.94 -1.83 7.53
N MET A 63 6.83 -2.06 8.22
CA MET A 63 5.49 -2.07 7.61
C MET A 63 5.15 -0.73 6.93
N ALA A 64 5.50 0.39 7.57
CA ALA A 64 5.24 1.71 6.99
C ALA A 64 6.07 1.93 5.72
N GLU A 65 7.34 1.51 5.72
CA GLU A 65 8.19 1.58 4.53
C GLU A 65 7.64 0.74 3.37
N ASP A 66 7.21 -0.49 3.63
CA ASP A 66 6.59 -1.35 2.62
C ASP A 66 5.29 -0.76 2.08
N THR A 67 4.48 -0.15 2.95
CA THR A 67 3.26 0.57 2.55
C THR A 67 3.59 1.75 1.63
N PHE A 68 4.65 2.52 1.92
CA PHE A 68 5.08 3.62 1.04
C PHE A 68 5.60 3.12 -0.31
N ARG A 69 6.32 1.99 -0.34
CA ARG A 69 6.78 1.35 -1.58
C ARG A 69 5.60 0.88 -2.43
N LEU A 70 4.62 0.21 -1.82
CA LEU A 70 3.40 -0.24 -2.48
C LEU A 70 2.58 0.95 -3.01
N GLY A 71 2.43 2.02 -2.22
CA GLY A 71 1.75 3.24 -2.67
C GLY A 71 2.42 3.89 -3.88
N ARG A 72 3.76 3.89 -3.92
CA ARG A 72 4.52 4.37 -5.09
C ARG A 72 4.32 3.45 -6.31
N ALA A 73 4.34 2.14 -6.13
CA ALA A 73 4.10 1.19 -7.21
C ALA A 73 2.68 1.35 -7.79
N PHE A 74 1.68 1.52 -6.92
CA PHE A 74 0.31 1.83 -7.30
C PHE A 74 0.22 3.10 -8.15
N GLN A 75 0.90 4.18 -7.75
CA GLN A 75 0.93 5.43 -8.53
C GLN A 75 1.49 5.24 -9.94
N LEU A 76 2.57 4.44 -10.07
CA LEU A 76 3.22 4.19 -11.36
C LEU A 76 2.37 3.29 -12.26
N ASP A 77 1.75 2.24 -11.71
CA ASP A 77 0.89 1.33 -12.46
C ASP A 77 -0.33 2.06 -13.03
N ARG A 78 -0.99 2.86 -12.19
CA ARG A 78 -2.12 3.68 -12.61
C ARG A 78 -1.75 4.81 -13.57
N ARG A 79 -0.55 5.40 -13.46
CA ARG A 79 -0.04 6.36 -14.46
C ARG A 79 0.13 5.74 -15.84
N LYS A 80 0.51 4.47 -15.93
CA LYS A 80 0.60 3.73 -17.20
C LYS A 80 -0.77 3.43 -17.78
N ALA A 81 -1.74 3.08 -16.93
CA ALA A 81 -3.12 2.81 -17.34
C ALA A 81 -3.88 4.08 -17.76
N SER A 82 -3.57 5.24 -17.16
CA SER A 82 -4.26 6.51 -17.40
C SER A 82 -3.76 7.28 -18.63
N SER A 83 -3.01 6.66 -19.55
CA SER A 83 -2.53 7.33 -20.77
C SER A 83 -3.62 7.53 -21.84
N SER A 84 -4.87 7.10 -21.60
CA SER A 84 -5.96 7.15 -22.59
C SER A 84 -7.28 7.80 -22.15
N SER A 85 -7.39 8.41 -20.98
CA SER A 85 -8.61 9.12 -20.58
C SER A 85 -8.28 10.33 -19.69
N SER A 86 -9.18 11.31 -19.71
CA SER A 86 -9.15 12.59 -18.97
C SER A 86 -9.03 12.47 -17.44
N ASP A 87 -8.86 11.27 -16.91
CA ASP A 87 -8.77 10.97 -15.49
C ASP A 87 -7.34 11.24 -15.03
N GLY A 88 -7.14 12.40 -14.40
CA GLY A 88 -5.81 12.87 -14.01
C GLY A 88 -5.02 11.85 -13.18
N VAL A 89 -3.68 11.89 -13.33
CA VAL A 89 -2.72 11.04 -12.61
C VAL A 89 -3.08 10.88 -11.12
N PRO A 90 -3.14 9.66 -10.58
CA PRO A 90 -3.50 9.45 -9.18
C PRO A 90 -2.49 10.12 -8.26
N ASP A 91 -3.04 10.73 -7.21
CA ASP A 91 -2.25 11.43 -6.20
C ASP A 91 -2.04 10.53 -5.00
N VAL A 92 -0.79 10.41 -4.56
CA VAL A 92 -0.42 9.69 -3.34
C VAL A 92 -0.02 10.73 -2.32
N GLU A 93 -0.87 10.94 -1.33
CA GLU A 93 -0.64 11.90 -0.26
C GLU A 93 -0.23 11.16 1.01
N ILE A 94 0.91 11.53 1.59
CA ILE A 94 1.39 10.94 2.84
C ILE A 94 1.31 11.98 3.94
N PHE A 95 0.53 11.67 4.98
CA PHE A 95 0.35 12.48 6.17
C PHE A 95 1.10 11.87 7.36
N LEU A 96 2.04 12.63 7.90
CA LEU A 96 2.97 12.19 8.93
C LEU A 96 2.73 12.92 10.25
N VAL A 97 2.64 12.18 11.35
CA VAL A 97 2.32 12.74 12.68
C VAL A 97 3.29 12.23 13.76
N GLY A 98 3.63 13.10 14.72
CA GLY A 98 4.19 12.71 16.02
C GLY A 98 5.69 12.92 16.21
N GLU A 99 6.40 13.47 15.23
CA GLU A 99 7.82 13.87 15.37
C GLU A 99 8.19 14.98 14.38
N SER A 100 9.40 15.53 14.54
CA SER A 100 9.91 16.56 13.64
C SER A 100 10.11 16.09 12.19
N LYS A 101 9.91 17.01 11.25
CA LYS A 101 10.16 16.81 9.80
C LYS A 101 11.56 16.27 9.50
N ILE A 102 12.57 16.63 10.31
CA ILE A 102 13.95 16.15 10.12
C ILE A 102 14.05 14.65 10.42
N LYS A 103 13.46 14.17 11.52
CA LYS A 103 13.46 12.75 11.86
C LYS A 103 12.72 11.93 10.81
N PHE A 104 11.57 12.42 10.34
CA PHE A 104 10.84 11.80 9.23
C PHE A 104 11.66 11.79 7.94
N ARG A 105 12.27 12.92 7.54
CA ARG A 105 13.13 12.98 6.36
C ARG A 105 14.31 12.01 6.45
N ARG A 106 14.97 11.89 7.60
CA ARG A 106 16.08 10.94 7.80
C ARG A 106 15.61 9.50 7.64
N TRP A 107 14.46 9.17 8.23
CA TRP A 107 13.87 7.84 8.10
C TRP A 107 13.49 7.54 6.64
N LEU A 108 12.68 8.42 6.01
CA LEU A 108 12.18 8.22 4.66
C LEU A 108 13.27 8.27 3.59
N LYS A 109 14.28 9.14 3.73
CA LYS A 109 15.43 9.13 2.81
C LYS A 109 16.06 7.74 2.77
N ARG A 110 16.25 7.07 3.91
CA ARG A 110 16.80 5.72 3.92
C ARG A 110 15.86 4.70 3.26
N ALA A 111 14.57 4.80 3.55
CA ALA A 111 13.56 3.87 3.03
C ALA A 111 13.28 3.97 1.52
N LEU A 112 13.38 5.18 0.97
CA LEU A 112 13.04 5.50 -0.43
C LEU A 112 14.26 5.61 -1.35
N ILE A 113 15.47 5.79 -0.80
CA ILE A 113 16.70 5.92 -1.61
C ILE A 113 17.35 4.56 -1.86
N ASP A 114 17.13 3.52 -1.05
CA ASP A 114 17.72 2.19 -1.30
C ASP A 114 17.20 1.57 -2.62
N PRO A 115 18.04 1.51 -3.67
CA PRO A 115 17.64 0.93 -4.95
C PRO A 115 17.90 -0.59 -5.00
N SER A 116 18.58 -1.19 -4.00
CA SER A 116 18.99 -2.59 -4.06
C SER A 116 17.85 -3.60 -3.86
N VAL A 117 16.71 -3.17 -3.31
CA VAL A 117 15.45 -3.93 -3.30
C VAL A 117 14.52 -3.51 -4.47
N SER A 118 14.92 -2.48 -5.23
CA SER A 118 14.20 -1.87 -6.36
C SER A 118 14.88 -2.17 -7.71
N ALA A 119 15.62 -3.28 -7.83
CA ALA A 119 16.14 -3.73 -9.13
C ALA A 119 15.03 -4.22 -10.08
N ALA A 120 13.83 -4.53 -9.58
CA ALA A 120 12.71 -4.99 -10.39
C ALA A 120 11.81 -3.87 -10.95
N ALA A 121 11.98 -2.61 -10.53
CA ALA A 121 11.02 -1.53 -10.84
C ALA A 121 11.65 -0.29 -11.50
N ALA A 122 12.80 -0.44 -12.14
CA ALA A 122 13.46 0.62 -12.89
C ALA A 122 12.83 0.80 -14.28
N ALA A 123 11.78 1.61 -14.38
CA ALA A 123 11.43 2.38 -15.58
C ALA A 123 10.37 3.44 -15.23
N GLY A 124 10.81 4.67 -14.94
CA GLY A 124 9.90 5.81 -14.75
C GLY A 124 10.36 6.77 -13.67
N ALA A 125 11.37 7.58 -13.98
CA ALA A 125 11.67 8.79 -13.22
C ALA A 125 10.44 9.72 -13.24
N GLY A 126 10.00 10.22 -12.08
CA GLY A 126 9.02 11.30 -12.06
C GLY A 126 8.21 11.43 -10.77
N GLY A 127 8.68 12.35 -9.91
CA GLY A 127 7.84 13.17 -9.04
C GLY A 127 7.59 12.60 -7.64
N LEU A 128 8.34 13.11 -6.65
CA LEU A 128 7.85 13.16 -5.27
C LEU A 128 6.79 14.27 -5.21
N SER A 129 5.55 13.98 -5.58
CA SER A 129 4.43 14.90 -5.35
C SER A 129 4.02 14.81 -3.89
N SER A 130 4.27 15.89 -3.15
CA SER A 130 3.64 16.27 -1.88
C SER A 130 3.75 15.31 -0.67
N LEU A 131 4.75 15.53 0.19
CA LEU A 131 4.74 15.08 1.58
C LEU A 131 4.14 16.18 2.46
N THR A 132 2.94 15.96 3.00
CA THR A 132 2.23 16.91 3.85
C THR A 132 2.46 16.57 5.32
N PHE A 133 2.92 17.56 6.09
CA PHE A 133 3.13 17.43 7.54
C PHE A 133 1.97 18.14 8.25
N LEU A 134 1.25 17.40 9.10
CA LEU A 134 0.22 17.90 10.02
C LEU A 134 0.82 18.06 11.41
#